data_AF-A0A2N2PYS9-F1
#
_entry.id   AF-A0A2N2PYS9-F1
#
_cell.length_a   1.000
_cell.length_b   1.000
_cell.length_c   1.000
_cell.angle_alpha   90.00
_cell.angle_beta   90.00
_cell.angle_gamma   90.00
#
_symmetry.space_group_name_H-M   'P 1'
#
loop_
_entity.id
_entity.type
_entity.pdbx_description
1 polymer ?
#
loop_
_entity_poly.entity_id
_entity_poly.type
_entity_poly.pdbx_seq_one_letter_code
_entity_poly.pdbx_strand_id
1 'polypeptide(L)'
;MPKTTTQGDTPDSVPAPVYQLRIDLRHLKPPIWRRVLVPGGITLYKLHQIIQVVMPWADYHLYEFSSGGERFGDPSDDDWEPSRSARRYRLNQMVSEGQKLAYVYDFGDYWEHEIKVEKVLPAEPGVRYPVCIAGKRACPPEDCGGPWGYPDLLAALADPKHEEHDSMLEWVGGEFDSEAFDLESINAGLRAIKVKT
;
A
#
# COMPACT_ATOMS: atom_id res chain seq x y z
N MET A 1 -17.85 -39.69 -45.34
CA MET A 1 -18.00 -39.20 -43.95
C MET A 1 -17.12 -37.97 -43.79
N PRO A 2 -17.67 -36.77 -43.55
CA PRO A 2 -16.84 -35.63 -43.18
C PRO A 2 -16.51 -35.71 -41.70
N LYS A 3 -15.23 -35.54 -41.35
CA LYS A 3 -14.76 -35.41 -39.97
C LYS A 3 -15.09 -34.00 -39.50
N THR A 4 -16.03 -33.90 -38.56
CA THR A 4 -16.29 -32.67 -37.81
C THR A 4 -15.18 -32.49 -36.79
N THR A 5 -14.25 -31.58 -37.04
CA THR A 5 -13.29 -31.14 -36.03
C THR A 5 -13.98 -30.14 -35.12
N THR A 6 -14.40 -30.57 -33.94
CA THR A 6 -14.80 -29.67 -32.85
C THR A 6 -13.58 -28.89 -32.39
N GLN A 7 -13.60 -27.59 -32.64
CA GLN A 7 -12.67 -26.62 -32.08
C GLN A 7 -12.94 -26.56 -30.57
N GLY A 8 -11.97 -26.97 -29.77
CA GLY A 8 -12.07 -26.92 -28.33
C GLY A 8 -12.12 -25.47 -27.86
N ASP A 9 -13.22 -25.12 -27.18
CA ASP A 9 -13.28 -23.94 -26.35
C ASP A 9 -12.11 -23.98 -25.37
N THR A 10 -11.25 -22.96 -25.43
CA THR A 10 -10.28 -22.73 -24.38
C THR A 10 -11.06 -22.31 -23.14
N PRO A 11 -10.83 -22.92 -21.96
CA PRO A 11 -11.55 -22.50 -20.77
C PRO A 11 -11.15 -21.05 -20.49
N ASP A 12 -12.15 -20.17 -20.49
CA ASP A 12 -12.03 -18.80 -20.00
C ASP A 12 -11.22 -18.83 -18.70
N SER A 13 -10.09 -18.14 -18.68
CA SER A 13 -9.21 -18.10 -17.51
C SER A 13 -10.03 -17.61 -16.32
N VAL A 14 -10.19 -18.46 -15.30
CA VAL A 14 -10.87 -18.06 -14.06
C VAL A 14 -10.18 -16.80 -13.54
N PRO A 15 -10.91 -15.69 -13.32
CA PRO A 15 -10.31 -14.45 -12.83
C PRO A 15 -9.57 -14.70 -11.52
N ALA A 16 -8.39 -14.10 -11.37
CA ALA A 16 -7.59 -14.28 -10.15
C ALA A 16 -8.41 -13.82 -8.92
N PRO A 17 -8.31 -14.54 -7.78
CA PRO A 17 -9.03 -14.15 -6.57
C PRO A 17 -8.58 -12.76 -6.12
N VAL A 18 -9.50 -12.03 -5.49
CA VAL A 18 -9.30 -10.67 -4.99
C VAL A 18 -9.03 -10.73 -3.50
N TYR A 19 -7.96 -10.06 -3.07
CA TYR A 19 -7.54 -9.98 -1.69
C TYR A 19 -8.07 -8.68 -1.10
N GLN A 20 -8.86 -8.79 -0.03
CA GLN A 20 -9.19 -7.66 0.83
C GLN A 20 -8.07 -7.49 1.84
N LEU A 21 -7.27 -6.45 1.65
CA LEU A 21 -6.16 -6.10 2.52
C LEU A 21 -6.56 -4.97 3.45
N ARG A 22 -6.19 -5.09 4.72
CA ARG A 22 -6.09 -3.95 5.66
C ARG A 22 -4.63 -3.59 5.80
N ILE A 23 -4.29 -2.33 5.53
CA ILE A 23 -2.96 -1.76 5.64
C ILE A 23 -3.00 -0.78 6.82
N ASP A 24 -2.33 -1.12 7.91
CA ASP A 24 -2.19 -0.28 9.11
C ASP A 24 -0.79 0.33 9.16
N LEU A 25 -0.70 1.66 9.29
CA LEU A 25 0.56 2.34 9.60
C LEU A 25 0.84 2.17 11.10
N ARG A 26 1.99 1.59 11.42
CA ARG A 26 2.36 1.17 12.78
C ARG A 26 2.82 2.36 13.62
N HIS A 27 2.91 2.13 14.93
CA HIS A 27 3.47 3.05 15.94
C HIS A 27 2.73 4.37 16.17
N LEU A 28 1.66 4.65 15.41
CA LEU A 28 0.85 5.85 15.57
C LEU A 28 -0.48 5.59 16.28
N LYS A 29 -0.92 6.56 17.09
CA LYS A 29 -2.25 6.59 17.71
C LYS A 29 -2.86 7.99 17.59
N PRO A 30 -4.15 8.11 17.19
CA PRO A 30 -5.03 7.04 16.73
C PRO A 30 -4.59 6.42 15.38
N PRO A 31 -5.03 5.20 15.05
CA PRO A 31 -4.50 4.45 13.91
C PRO A 31 -4.82 5.11 12.57
N ILE A 32 -3.84 5.11 11.67
CA ILE A 32 -3.95 5.52 10.27
C ILE A 32 -3.96 4.24 9.43
N TRP A 33 -5.00 4.05 8.61
CA TRP A 33 -5.16 2.79 7.89
C TRP A 33 -5.97 2.92 6.61
N ARG A 34 -5.79 1.95 5.72
CA ARG A 34 -6.51 1.79 4.45
C ARG A 34 -6.99 0.36 4.28
N ARG A 35 -8.12 0.18 3.61
CA ARG A 35 -8.63 -1.13 3.19
C ARG A 35 -8.82 -1.14 1.69
N VAL A 36 -8.12 -2.06 1.03
CA VAL A 36 -8.04 -2.13 -0.42
C VAL A 36 -8.40 -3.52 -0.91
N LEU A 37 -9.01 -3.60 -2.08
CA LEU A 37 -9.23 -4.82 -2.84
C LEU A 37 -8.22 -4.85 -3.98
N VAL A 38 -7.41 -5.91 -4.04
CA VAL A 38 -6.35 -6.07 -5.05
C VAL A 38 -6.38 -7.48 -5.64
N PRO A 39 -6.03 -7.69 -6.91
CA PRO A 39 -5.90 -9.05 -7.44
C PRO A 39 -4.76 -9.79 -6.73
N GLY A 40 -4.97 -11.02 -6.28
CA GLY A 40 -3.95 -11.81 -5.57
C GLY A 40 -2.72 -12.12 -6.42
N GLY A 41 -2.86 -12.08 -7.75
CA GLY A 41 -1.80 -12.33 -8.70
C GLY A 41 -0.83 -11.17 -8.93
N ILE A 42 -1.03 -10.00 -8.30
CA ILE A 42 -0.11 -8.86 -8.44
C ILE A 42 1.26 -9.17 -7.82
N THR A 43 2.31 -8.54 -8.34
CA THR A 43 3.64 -8.59 -7.73
C THR A 43 3.70 -7.73 -6.47
N LEU A 44 4.69 -7.99 -5.60
CA LEU A 44 4.94 -7.13 -4.44
C LEU A 44 5.29 -5.70 -4.86
N TYR A 45 6.03 -5.51 -5.96
CA TYR A 45 6.27 -4.16 -6.51
C TYR A 45 4.96 -3.44 -6.86
N LYS A 46 4.00 -4.16 -7.44
CA LYS A 46 2.68 -3.58 -7.76
C LYS A 46 1.88 -3.26 -6.50
N LEU A 47 2.01 -4.08 -5.45
CA LEU A 47 1.43 -3.79 -4.14
C LEU A 47 2.06 -2.54 -3.52
N HIS A 48 3.38 -2.36 -3.63
CA HIS A 48 4.07 -1.15 -3.17
C HIS A 48 3.53 0.10 -3.89
N GLN A 49 3.37 0.06 -5.22
CA GLN A 49 2.73 1.17 -5.96
C GLN A 49 1.31 1.46 -5.49
N ILE A 50 0.54 0.44 -5.08
CA ILE A 50 -0.79 0.62 -4.52
C ILE A 50 -0.71 1.29 -3.15
N ILE A 51 0.26 0.88 -2.30
CA ILE A 51 0.50 1.49 -0.99
C ILE A 51 0.84 2.97 -1.14
N GLN A 52 1.76 3.34 -2.03
CA GLN A 52 2.14 4.73 -2.34
C GLN A 52 0.96 5.60 -2.82
N VAL A 53 -0.09 4.99 -3.40
CA VAL A 53 -1.29 5.75 -3.78
C VAL A 53 -2.29 5.89 -2.63
N VAL A 54 -2.49 4.84 -1.83
CA VAL A 54 -3.46 4.90 -0.72
C VAL A 54 -2.91 5.59 0.53
N MET A 55 -1.59 5.57 0.69
CA MET A 55 -0.79 6.42 1.55
C MET A 55 -0.06 7.38 0.61
N PRO A 56 -0.63 8.57 0.28
CA PRO A 56 -0.25 9.41 -0.86
C PRO A 56 1.16 10.02 -0.72
N TRP A 57 2.16 9.14 -0.77
CA TRP A 57 3.58 9.38 -0.75
C TRP A 57 4.11 9.38 -2.18
N ALA A 58 5.34 9.87 -2.34
CA ALA A 58 5.89 10.24 -3.63
C ALA A 58 6.80 9.15 -4.24
N ASP A 59 7.00 8.03 -3.55
CA ASP A 59 7.85 6.91 -3.99
C ASP A 59 9.31 7.33 -4.22
N TYR A 60 9.86 8.13 -3.31
CA TYR A 60 11.25 8.62 -3.37
C TYR A 60 12.25 7.75 -2.62
N HIS A 61 11.77 6.94 -1.69
CA HIS A 61 12.63 6.21 -0.76
C HIS A 61 12.62 4.70 -1.03
N LEU A 62 13.62 4.02 -0.45
CA LEU A 62 13.68 2.57 -0.46
C LEU A 62 12.48 1.96 0.27
N TYR A 63 12.13 0.75 -0.12
CA TYR A 63 11.06 -0.02 0.50
C TYR A 63 11.42 -1.49 0.58
N GLU A 64 10.75 -2.19 1.48
CA GLU A 64 10.79 -3.65 1.52
C GLU A 64 9.49 -4.26 2.03
N PHE A 65 9.27 -5.51 1.64
CA PHE A 65 8.32 -6.41 2.26
C PHE A 65 9.06 -7.51 2.99
N SER A 66 8.51 -7.97 4.11
CA SER A 66 9.09 -9.05 4.90
C SER A 66 8.06 -10.13 5.22
N SER A 67 8.34 -11.38 4.82
CA SER A 67 7.51 -12.57 5.10
C SER A 67 8.40 -13.80 5.34
N GLY A 68 8.09 -14.58 6.37
CA GLY A 68 8.79 -15.86 6.61
C GLY A 68 10.30 -15.75 6.81
N GLY A 69 10.80 -14.58 7.25
CA GLY A 69 12.23 -14.30 7.41
C GLY A 69 12.93 -13.86 6.12
N GLU A 70 12.21 -13.72 5.01
CA GLU A 70 12.73 -13.23 3.75
C GLU A 70 12.31 -11.78 3.49
N ARG A 71 13.21 -11.01 2.86
CA ARG A 71 13.03 -9.59 2.53
C ARG A 71 12.96 -9.39 1.02
N PHE A 72 11.99 -8.59 0.56
CA PHE A 72 11.70 -8.37 -0.85
C PHE A 72 11.59 -6.88 -1.16
N GLY A 73 12.37 -6.38 -2.11
CA GLY A 73 12.37 -4.96 -2.48
C GLY A 73 13.04 -4.75 -3.83
N ASP A 74 13.68 -3.61 -4.00
CA ASP A 74 14.60 -3.41 -5.11
C ASP A 74 15.94 -4.06 -4.72
N PRO A 75 16.44 -5.04 -5.52
CA PRO A 75 17.54 -5.88 -5.09
C PRO A 75 18.83 -5.08 -4.96
N SER A 76 19.55 -5.31 -3.87
CA SER A 76 20.82 -4.67 -3.54
C SER A 76 21.89 -5.71 -3.20
N ASP A 77 23.16 -5.33 -3.37
CA ASP A 77 24.31 -6.13 -2.95
C ASP A 77 24.69 -5.87 -1.48
N ASP A 78 24.01 -4.94 -0.80
CA ASP A 78 24.16 -4.70 0.63
C ASP A 78 23.41 -5.78 1.44
N ASP A 79 24.12 -6.43 2.37
CA ASP A 79 23.57 -7.47 3.26
C ASP A 79 22.43 -6.95 4.15
N TRP A 80 22.37 -5.63 4.38
CA TRP A 80 21.32 -4.97 5.16
C TRP A 80 20.10 -4.59 4.33
N GLU A 81 20.06 -4.91 3.04
CA GLU A 81 18.96 -4.57 2.13
C GLU A 81 18.33 -5.83 1.51
N PRO A 82 17.17 -5.71 0.84
CA PRO A 82 16.55 -6.85 0.17
C PRO A 82 17.43 -7.43 -0.95
N SER A 83 17.70 -8.73 -0.90
CA SER A 83 18.35 -9.45 -2.01
C SER A 83 17.35 -10.04 -3.02
N ARG A 84 16.07 -10.15 -2.64
CA ARG A 84 15.01 -10.68 -3.51
C ARG A 84 14.20 -9.55 -4.15
N SER A 85 14.07 -9.60 -5.48
CA SER A 85 13.31 -8.58 -6.21
C SER A 85 11.78 -8.71 -6.01
N ALA A 86 11.16 -7.66 -5.48
CA ALA A 86 9.69 -7.53 -5.33
C ALA A 86 8.93 -7.60 -6.66
N ARG A 87 9.60 -7.42 -7.81
CA ARG A 87 9.02 -7.57 -9.15
C ARG A 87 8.79 -9.04 -9.55
N ARG A 88 9.37 -10.01 -8.83
CA ARG A 88 9.32 -11.44 -9.18
C ARG A 88 8.35 -12.26 -8.31
N TYR A 89 8.00 -11.76 -7.12
CA TYR A 89 7.14 -12.46 -6.16
C TYR A 89 5.74 -11.85 -6.16
N ARG A 90 4.73 -12.71 -6.10
CA ARG A 90 3.31 -12.33 -6.12
C ARG A 90 2.70 -12.39 -4.73
N LEU A 91 1.71 -11.55 -4.47
CA LEU A 91 1.02 -11.48 -3.19
C LEU A 91 0.49 -12.85 -2.74
N ASN A 92 -0.16 -13.58 -3.64
CA ASN A 92 -0.71 -14.92 -3.35
C ASN A 92 0.34 -16.01 -3.06
N GLN A 93 1.63 -15.75 -3.31
CA GLN A 93 2.72 -16.65 -2.93
C GLN A 93 3.23 -16.36 -1.51
N MET A 94 3.00 -15.15 -1.01
CA MET A 94 3.62 -14.65 0.22
C MET A 94 2.71 -14.80 1.43
N VAL A 95 1.39 -14.76 1.23
CA VAL A 95 0.41 -14.62 2.30
C VAL A 95 -0.98 -15.12 1.86
N SER A 96 -1.69 -15.76 2.79
CA SER A 96 -3.05 -16.29 2.66
C SER A 96 -4.05 -15.55 3.55
N GLU A 97 -5.34 -15.86 3.45
CA GLU A 97 -6.37 -15.28 4.32
C GLU A 97 -6.02 -15.44 5.81
N GLY A 98 -6.21 -14.36 6.58
CA GLY A 98 -5.89 -14.30 8.00
C GLY A 98 -4.42 -14.03 8.33
N GLN A 99 -3.51 -14.20 7.38
CA GLN A 99 -2.08 -13.93 7.56
C GLN A 99 -1.73 -12.46 7.32
N LYS A 100 -0.48 -12.12 7.65
CA LYS A 100 0.06 -10.77 7.60
C LYS A 100 1.38 -10.74 6.84
N LEU A 101 1.66 -9.58 6.26
CA LEU A 101 2.91 -9.21 5.60
C LEU A 101 3.36 -7.87 6.18
N ALA A 102 4.65 -7.74 6.50
CA ALA A 102 5.22 -6.45 6.90
C ALA A 102 5.70 -5.69 5.65
N TYR A 103 5.57 -4.37 5.67
CA TYR A 103 6.10 -3.47 4.64
C TYR A 103 6.74 -2.27 5.31
N VAL A 104 7.97 -1.94 4.96
CA VAL A 104 8.65 -0.73 5.41
C VAL A 104 8.87 0.17 4.19
N TYR A 105 8.56 1.46 4.34
CA TYR A 105 8.90 2.50 3.39
C TYR A 105 9.74 3.56 4.07
N ASP A 106 10.71 4.07 3.34
CA ASP A 106 11.75 4.96 3.81
C ASP A 106 12.59 4.35 4.93
N PHE A 107 13.84 3.98 4.63
CA PHE A 107 14.74 3.40 5.62
C PHE A 107 15.30 4.45 6.60
N GLY A 108 15.14 5.74 6.30
CA GLY A 108 15.40 6.85 7.22
C GLY A 108 14.27 6.99 8.25
N ASP A 109 13.08 7.37 7.80
CA ASP A 109 11.92 7.61 8.67
C ASP A 109 11.27 6.32 9.22
N TYR A 110 11.51 5.19 8.56
CA TYR A 110 11.10 3.85 8.97
C TYR A 110 9.58 3.69 9.13
N TRP A 111 8.84 4.01 8.06
CA TRP A 111 7.39 3.84 8.03
C TRP A 111 6.99 2.37 7.91
N GLU A 112 6.86 1.71 9.06
CA GLU A 112 6.42 0.32 9.14
C GLU A 112 4.90 0.20 8.97
N HIS A 113 4.49 -0.72 8.12
CA HIS A 113 3.10 -1.11 7.88
C HIS A 113 2.90 -2.58 8.19
N GLU A 114 1.74 -2.90 8.77
CA GLU A 114 1.21 -4.26 8.82
C GLU A 114 0.11 -4.41 7.78
N ILE A 115 0.27 -5.35 6.86
CA ILE A 115 -0.69 -5.67 5.81
C ILE A 115 -1.34 -7.00 6.15
N LYS A 116 -2.61 -6.96 6.56
CA LYS A 116 -3.40 -8.16 6.88
C LYS A 116 -4.32 -8.52 5.72
N VAL A 117 -4.35 -9.79 5.32
CA VAL A 117 -5.41 -10.31 4.44
C VAL A 117 -6.63 -10.60 5.29
N GLU A 118 -7.63 -9.74 5.21
CA GLU A 118 -8.89 -9.94 5.93
C GLU A 118 -9.77 -10.99 5.25
N LYS A 119 -9.80 -10.99 3.91
CA LYS A 119 -10.60 -11.91 3.09
C LYS A 119 -9.93 -12.20 1.74
N VAL A 120 -10.19 -13.38 1.20
CA VAL A 120 -9.93 -13.75 -0.20
C VAL A 120 -11.28 -14.04 -0.87
N LEU A 121 -11.62 -13.23 -1.88
CA LEU A 121 -12.93 -13.17 -2.51
C LEU A 121 -12.84 -13.56 -3.99
N PRO A 122 -13.91 -14.10 -4.59
CA PRO A 122 -14.01 -14.16 -6.03
C PRO A 122 -13.98 -12.73 -6.61
N ALA A 123 -13.40 -12.56 -7.80
CA ALA A 123 -13.48 -11.28 -8.50
C ALA A 123 -14.92 -10.98 -8.92
N GLU A 124 -15.38 -9.75 -8.69
CA GLU A 124 -16.72 -9.32 -9.07
C GLU A 124 -16.76 -8.83 -10.53
N PRO A 125 -17.67 -9.35 -11.38
CA PRO A 125 -17.81 -8.88 -12.75
C PRO A 125 -18.07 -7.38 -12.83
N GLY A 126 -17.31 -6.68 -13.68
CA GLY A 126 -17.46 -5.24 -13.90
C GLY A 126 -16.79 -4.34 -12.84
N VAL A 127 -16.25 -4.91 -11.77
CA VAL A 127 -15.46 -4.15 -10.78
C VAL A 127 -14.03 -3.99 -11.27
N ARG A 128 -13.52 -2.76 -11.20
CA ARG A 128 -12.13 -2.45 -11.51
C ARG A 128 -11.28 -2.52 -10.24
N TYR A 129 -10.21 -3.30 -10.30
CA TYR A 129 -9.20 -3.36 -9.25
C TYR A 129 -7.89 -2.69 -9.71
N PRO A 130 -7.02 -2.21 -8.79
CA PRO A 130 -7.24 -2.11 -7.35
C PRO A 130 -8.26 -1.02 -6.99
N VAL A 131 -8.91 -1.15 -5.83
CA VAL A 131 -9.86 -0.16 -5.31
C VAL A 131 -9.73 -0.06 -3.79
N CYS A 132 -9.70 1.16 -3.26
CA CYS A 132 -9.82 1.43 -1.83
C CYS A 132 -11.32 1.48 -1.47
N ILE A 133 -11.71 0.80 -0.40
CA ILE A 133 -13.12 0.70 0.03
C ILE A 133 -13.37 1.33 1.40
N ALA A 134 -12.31 1.56 2.18
CA ALA A 134 -12.40 2.26 3.46
C ALA A 134 -11.01 2.72 3.93
N GLY A 135 -10.99 3.65 4.88
CA GLY A 135 -9.78 4.11 5.53
C GLY A 135 -10.11 5.14 6.59
N LYS A 136 -9.09 5.60 7.30
CA LYS A 136 -9.23 6.70 8.26
C LYS A 136 -7.93 7.47 8.39
N ARG A 137 -8.05 8.78 8.63
CA ARG A 137 -6.97 9.75 8.91
C ARG A 137 -6.05 10.01 7.73
N ALA A 138 -5.44 11.19 7.73
CA ALA A 138 -4.47 11.56 6.72
C ALA A 138 -3.23 10.69 6.89
N CYS A 139 -2.54 10.41 5.79
CA CYS A 139 -1.21 9.82 5.87
C CYS A 139 -0.23 10.92 6.33
N PRO A 140 0.78 10.62 7.17
CA PRO A 140 1.82 11.59 7.48
C PRO A 140 2.48 12.13 6.21
N PRO A 141 2.85 13.42 6.16
CA PRO A 141 3.64 13.95 5.06
C PRO A 141 4.95 13.17 4.86
N GLU A 142 5.46 13.14 3.64
CA GLU A 142 6.84 12.65 3.37
C GLU A 142 7.83 13.43 4.24
N ASP A 143 8.92 12.77 4.63
CA ASP A 143 10.07 13.37 5.36
C ASP A 143 9.71 14.08 6.69
N CYS A 144 8.58 13.73 7.33
CA CYS A 144 8.20 14.33 8.61
C CYS A 144 8.91 13.70 9.84
N GLY A 145 9.93 12.86 9.63
CA GLY A 145 10.73 12.28 10.71
C GLY A 145 10.12 11.00 11.29
N GLY A 146 9.38 10.25 10.49
CA GLY A 146 8.84 8.96 10.89
C GLY A 146 7.77 9.03 11.98
N PRO A 147 7.44 7.88 12.59
CA PRO A 147 6.46 7.80 13.66
C PRO A 147 6.79 8.63 14.92
N TRP A 148 8.05 9.09 15.04
CA TRP A 148 8.54 9.90 16.15
C TRP A 148 8.40 11.40 15.87
N GLY A 149 8.71 11.86 14.65
CA GLY A 149 8.58 13.26 14.27
C GLY A 149 7.15 13.69 13.96
N TYR A 150 6.30 12.78 13.46
CA TYR A 150 4.92 13.13 13.12
C TYR A 150 4.08 13.65 14.29
N PRO A 151 4.13 13.07 15.52
CA PRO A 151 3.48 13.66 16.69
C PRO A 151 3.95 15.07 17.03
N ASP A 152 5.25 15.35 16.88
CA ASP A 152 5.82 16.68 17.14
C ASP A 152 5.34 17.69 16.09
N LEU A 153 5.27 17.29 14.82
CA LEU A 153 4.63 18.08 13.76
C LEU A 153 3.18 18.42 14.13
N LEU A 154 2.37 17.42 14.55
CA LEU A 154 0.99 17.66 14.94
C LEU A 154 0.87 18.59 16.14
N ALA A 155 1.78 18.49 17.12
CA ALA A 155 1.80 19.37 18.28
C ALA A 155 2.12 20.81 17.88
N ALA A 156 3.12 21.02 17.02
CA ALA A 156 3.47 22.33 16.49
C ALA A 156 2.33 22.97 15.70
N LEU A 157 1.66 22.22 14.83
CA LEU A 157 0.52 22.71 14.04
C LEU A 157 -0.72 23.03 14.90
N ALA A 158 -0.92 22.32 16.02
CA ALA A 158 -2.08 22.50 16.87
C ALA A 158 -2.00 23.73 17.79
N ASP A 159 -0.80 24.23 18.10
CA ASP A 159 -0.59 25.38 18.99
C ASP A 159 0.02 26.58 18.23
N PRO A 160 -0.76 27.63 17.94
CA PRO A 160 -0.25 28.86 17.32
C PRO A 160 0.83 29.60 18.10
N LYS A 161 1.11 29.21 19.34
CA LYS A 161 2.20 29.76 20.16
C LYS A 161 3.44 28.87 20.22
N HIS A 162 3.39 27.69 19.62
CA HIS A 162 4.54 26.82 19.52
C HIS A 162 5.65 27.54 18.74
N GLU A 163 6.90 27.43 19.20
CA GLU A 163 8.04 28.12 18.59
C GLU A 163 8.18 27.79 17.09
N GLU A 164 7.85 26.55 16.72
CA GLU A 164 7.94 26.05 15.35
C GLU A 164 6.61 26.12 14.57
N HIS A 165 5.54 26.73 15.12
CA HIS A 165 4.20 26.72 14.49
C HIS A 165 4.22 27.26 13.06
N ASP A 166 4.67 28.50 12.89
CA ASP A 166 4.65 29.18 11.59
C ASP A 166 5.53 28.45 10.56
N SER A 167 6.71 27.98 10.97
CA SER A 167 7.61 27.24 10.09
C SER A 167 7.05 25.89 9.67
N MET A 168 6.41 25.15 10.59
CA MET A 168 5.82 23.85 10.26
C MET A 168 4.56 24.02 9.41
N LEU A 169 3.78 25.07 9.65
CA LEU A 169 2.61 25.39 8.84
C LEU A 169 3.00 25.72 7.39
N GLU A 170 4.05 26.52 7.20
CA GLU A 170 4.61 26.80 5.87
C GLU A 170 5.13 25.52 5.22
N TRP A 171 5.86 24.69 5.96
CA TRP A 171 6.45 23.44 5.47
C TRP A 171 5.39 22.43 4.97
N VAL A 172 4.27 22.27 5.69
CA VAL A 172 3.15 21.41 5.24
C VAL A 172 2.30 22.02 4.11
N GLY A 173 2.64 23.23 3.64
CA GLY A 173 1.93 23.89 2.55
C GLY A 173 0.73 24.74 2.99
N GLY A 174 0.66 25.09 4.27
CA GLY A 174 -0.29 26.06 4.84
C GLY A 174 -1.49 25.46 5.57
N GLU A 175 -1.87 24.21 5.29
CA GLU A 175 -2.92 23.52 6.03
C GLU A 175 -2.71 22.00 6.05
N PHE A 176 -3.01 21.36 7.19
CA PHE A 176 -2.96 19.92 7.31
C PHE A 176 -4.01 19.42 8.31
N ASP A 177 -5.05 18.74 7.81
CA ASP A 177 -6.02 18.05 8.66
C ASP A 177 -5.62 16.58 8.84
N SER A 178 -5.09 16.25 10.02
CA SER A 178 -4.67 14.89 10.36
C SER A 178 -5.81 13.86 10.35
N GLU A 179 -7.08 14.28 10.41
CA GLU A 179 -8.24 13.39 10.37
C GLU A 179 -8.80 13.19 8.95
N ALA A 180 -8.34 13.98 7.98
CA ALA A 180 -8.84 13.93 6.61
C ALA A 180 -8.62 12.56 5.95
N PHE A 181 -9.64 12.09 5.22
CA PHE A 181 -9.53 10.87 4.41
C PHE A 181 -10.44 10.99 3.19
N ASP A 182 -9.84 11.14 2.02
CA ASP A 182 -10.54 11.27 0.75
C ASP A 182 -10.47 9.96 -0.06
N LEU A 183 -11.55 9.18 0.02
CA LEU A 183 -11.69 7.92 -0.70
C LEU A 183 -11.77 8.11 -2.23
N GLU A 184 -12.36 9.22 -2.69
CA GLU A 184 -12.55 9.48 -4.11
C GLU A 184 -11.21 9.82 -4.78
N SER A 185 -10.43 10.70 -4.17
CA SER A 185 -9.09 11.08 -4.65
C SER A 185 -8.14 9.87 -4.66
N ILE A 186 -8.15 9.04 -3.62
CA ILE A 186 -7.37 7.80 -3.59
C ILE A 186 -7.77 6.87 -4.74
N ASN A 187 -9.08 6.66 -4.95
CA ASN A 187 -9.54 5.81 -6.03
C ASN A 187 -9.29 6.42 -7.41
N ALA A 188 -9.18 7.75 -7.53
CA ALA A 188 -8.72 8.41 -8.74
C ALA A 188 -7.26 8.07 -9.07
N GLY A 189 -6.37 8.12 -8.07
CA GLY A 189 -4.99 7.67 -8.21
C GLY A 189 -4.89 6.18 -8.59
N LEU A 190 -5.67 5.32 -7.94
CA LEU A 190 -5.64 3.87 -8.20
C LEU A 190 -6.04 3.52 -9.64
N ARG A 191 -6.87 4.34 -10.30
CA ARG A 191 -7.22 4.17 -11.73
C ARG A 191 -6.02 4.35 -12.67
N ALA A 192 -4.91 4.95 -12.24
CA ALA A 192 -3.69 5.00 -13.04
C ALA A 192 -2.90 3.68 -12.98
N ILE A 193 -3.11 2.87 -11.94
CA ILE A 193 -2.41 1.60 -11.77
C ILE A 193 -3.02 0.54 -12.69
N LYS A 194 -2.21 0.06 -13.65
CA LYS A 194 -2.57 -1.08 -14.49
C LYS A 194 -2.21 -2.39 -13.78
N VAL A 195 -3.22 -3.21 -13.53
CA VAL A 195 -3.09 -4.61 -13.10
C VAL A 195 -3.70 -5.50 -14.18
N LYS A 196 -3.06 -6.66 -14.45
CA LYS A 196 -3.69 -7.69 -15.26
C LYS A 196 -4.64 -8.45 -14.34
N THR A 197 -5.94 -8.20 -14.50
CA THR A 197 -7.03 -9.03 -13.94
C THR A 197 -7.21 -10.27 -14.79
#